data_AF-A0A3Q7TZW6-F1
#
_entry.id   AF-A0A3Q7TZW6-F1
#
_cell.length_a   1.000
_cell.length_b   1.000
_cell.length_c   1.000
_cell.angle_alpha   90.00
_cell.angle_beta   90.00
_cell.angle_gamma   90.00
#
_symmetry.space_group_name_H-M   'P 1'
#
loop_
_entity.id
_entity.type
_entity.pdbx_description
1 polymer ?
#
loop_
_entity_poly.entity_id
_entity_poly.type
_entity_poly.pdbx_seq_one_letter_code
_entity_poly.pdbx_strand_id
1 'polypeptide(L)'
;MSAVFRKPKTFKLRALHSQKKFGVAGRSCQEVLKKGCLHLQLPVAGSRLCLYEDGTELTGDYFWSVPDNSELVLLTSGQTWQGSEPWFPGMILCGCLQDDELHTGSAAPGNWLFYLVLLLLADVSDISGFLSAFHRPSAGLIQAARQLLSDERAPLRQKLLADLLHTISENIAAETRAEDPPWFEGLESRFQSKSGYLRYSCESRIRSYLREVNSYAPTVGKEAQGEYTRIVDLMCQKLRAVQYNGSYFDRGARAGLRLCTPEGWFCCQGPFDADSCASKHSINPYGNRESRVLFSTWNLDHIIEKKRTVVPALAEAVTERDGREVAWEYFYSLLFTSENLKLVHIACHKKTTHKLSCDPHRIYKLPTKSKRRRPARKCQ
;
A
#
# COMPACT_ATOMS: atom_id res chain seq x y z
N MET A 1 64.36 26.15 -30.50
CA MET A 1 63.59 26.45 -29.27
C MET A 1 63.32 25.12 -28.57
N SER A 2 64.02 24.83 -27.48
CA SER A 2 63.90 23.56 -26.75
C SER A 2 62.59 23.53 -25.97
N ALA A 3 61.69 22.63 -26.33
CA ALA A 3 60.48 22.35 -25.57
C ALA A 3 60.87 21.73 -24.22
N VAL A 4 60.59 22.45 -23.13
CA VAL A 4 60.77 21.96 -21.76
C VAL A 4 59.83 20.76 -21.58
N PHE A 5 60.37 19.54 -21.53
CA PHE A 5 59.60 18.33 -21.24
C PHE A 5 59.16 18.33 -19.78
N ARG A 6 57.97 18.90 -19.52
CA ARG A 6 57.33 18.80 -18.20
C ARG A 6 56.83 17.37 -17.97
N LYS A 7 57.04 16.86 -16.76
CA LYS A 7 56.52 15.54 -16.34
C LYS A 7 54.99 15.54 -16.45
N PRO A 8 54.35 14.43 -16.86
CA PRO A 8 52.89 14.32 -16.87
C PRO A 8 52.32 14.49 -15.46
N LYS A 9 51.21 15.21 -15.35
CA LYS A 9 50.46 15.31 -14.09
C LYS A 9 49.56 14.10 -13.88
N THR A 10 49.35 13.74 -12.62
CA THR A 10 48.45 12.66 -12.23
C THR A 10 47.20 13.21 -11.57
N PHE A 11 46.04 12.59 -11.84
CA PHE A 11 44.74 12.98 -11.28
C PHE A 11 43.95 11.74 -10.88
N LYS A 12 43.02 11.91 -9.95
CA LYS A 12 42.02 10.89 -9.59
C LYS A 12 40.68 11.29 -10.21
N LEU A 13 40.28 10.62 -11.26
CA LEU A 13 39.03 10.91 -11.95
C LEU A 13 37.88 10.09 -11.38
N ARG A 14 36.68 10.67 -11.35
CA ARG A 14 35.42 9.97 -11.04
C ARG A 14 34.30 10.43 -11.96
N ALA A 15 33.29 9.57 -12.14
CA ALA A 15 32.01 9.98 -12.72
C ALA A 15 31.13 10.65 -11.65
N LEU A 16 30.21 11.51 -12.07
CA LEU A 16 29.31 12.27 -11.18
C LEU A 16 28.61 11.38 -10.13
N HIS A 17 28.00 10.28 -10.55
CA HIS A 17 27.21 9.38 -9.68
C HIS A 17 28.01 8.15 -9.19
N SER A 18 29.33 8.12 -9.37
CA SER A 18 30.16 6.98 -8.96
C SER A 18 31.12 7.37 -7.84
N GLN A 19 31.19 6.54 -6.80
CA GLN A 19 32.21 6.64 -5.74
C GLN A 19 33.55 6.00 -6.15
N LYS A 20 33.62 5.34 -7.32
CA LYS A 20 34.82 4.70 -7.83
C LYS A 20 35.73 5.75 -8.48
N LYS A 21 36.98 5.82 -7.99
CA LYS A 21 38.02 6.73 -8.51
C LYS A 21 39.04 5.94 -9.32
N PHE A 22 39.57 6.54 -10.38
CA PHE A 22 40.61 5.94 -11.19
C PHE A 22 41.73 6.94 -11.49
N GLY A 23 42.96 6.46 -11.45
CA GLY A 23 44.14 7.28 -11.71
C GLY A 23 44.29 7.55 -13.21
N VAL A 24 44.46 8.81 -13.59
CA VAL A 24 44.74 9.22 -14.97
C VAL A 24 45.94 10.15 -14.97
N ALA A 25 46.89 9.89 -15.86
CA ALA A 25 48.02 10.78 -16.10
C ALA A 25 47.92 11.44 -17.49
N GLY A 26 48.25 12.73 -17.57
CA GLY A 26 48.24 13.47 -18.83
C GLY A 26 49.11 14.72 -18.82
N ARG A 27 49.46 15.20 -20.01
CA ARG A 27 50.24 16.43 -20.21
C ARG A 27 49.37 17.64 -20.60
N SER A 28 48.07 17.42 -20.81
CA SER A 28 47.08 18.46 -21.08
C SER A 28 45.70 18.07 -20.55
N CYS A 29 44.83 19.05 -20.32
CA CYS A 29 43.45 18.82 -19.91
C CYS A 29 42.70 17.94 -20.93
N GLN A 30 42.90 18.18 -22.23
CA GLN A 30 42.24 17.41 -23.29
C GLN A 30 42.69 15.94 -23.33
N GLU A 31 43.95 15.66 -23.00
CA GLU A 31 44.46 14.29 -22.90
C GLU A 31 43.83 13.55 -21.72
N VAL A 32 43.72 14.21 -20.55
CA VAL A 32 43.08 13.64 -19.35
C VAL A 32 41.59 13.41 -19.61
N LEU A 33 40.89 14.34 -20.25
CA LEU A 33 39.48 14.22 -20.61
C LEU A 33 39.25 13.03 -21.55
N LYS A 34 40.04 12.90 -22.63
CA LYS A 34 39.91 11.78 -23.58
C LYS A 34 40.12 10.42 -22.91
N LYS A 35 41.15 10.30 -22.06
CA LYS A 35 41.42 9.08 -21.28
C LYS A 35 40.28 8.78 -20.30
N GLY A 36 39.75 9.81 -19.66
CA GLY A 36 38.60 9.72 -18.75
C GLY A 36 37.32 9.25 -19.45
N CYS A 37 36.97 9.88 -20.56
CA CYS A 37 35.83 9.51 -21.41
C CYS A 37 35.95 8.07 -21.91
N LEU A 38 37.12 7.65 -22.38
CA LEU A 38 37.37 6.29 -22.84
C LEU A 38 37.17 5.27 -21.71
N HIS A 39 37.71 5.55 -20.53
CA HIS A 39 37.62 4.64 -19.39
C HIS A 39 36.19 4.55 -18.82
N LEU A 40 35.43 5.65 -18.85
CA LEU A 40 34.05 5.70 -18.35
C LEU A 40 32.99 5.39 -19.43
N GLN A 41 33.40 5.13 -20.67
CA GLN A 41 32.52 4.94 -21.83
C GLN A 41 31.55 6.12 -22.05
N LEU A 42 32.06 7.35 -21.91
CA LEU A 42 31.31 8.60 -22.06
C LEU A 42 31.72 9.36 -23.35
N PRO A 43 30.81 10.13 -23.96
CA PRO A 43 31.13 10.92 -25.15
C PRO A 43 32.14 12.02 -24.81
N VAL A 44 33.10 12.30 -25.71
CA VAL A 44 34.05 13.42 -25.53
C VAL A 44 33.38 14.76 -25.85
N ALA A 45 32.45 14.78 -26.81
CA ALA A 45 31.73 15.99 -27.20
C ALA A 45 30.81 16.48 -26.07
N GLY A 46 30.97 17.74 -25.67
CA GLY A 46 30.21 18.35 -24.58
C GLY A 46 30.63 17.91 -23.17
N SER A 47 31.69 17.10 -23.04
CA SER A 47 32.22 16.69 -21.73
C SER A 47 33.32 17.63 -21.25
N ARG A 48 33.35 17.87 -19.94
CA ARG A 48 34.32 18.74 -19.26
C ARG A 48 34.77 18.15 -17.93
N LEU A 49 35.89 18.66 -17.42
CA LEU A 49 36.48 18.26 -16.15
C LEU A 49 36.37 19.41 -15.15
N CYS A 50 36.03 19.11 -13.90
CA CYS A 50 36.05 20.08 -12.81
C CYS A 50 36.66 19.47 -11.55
N LEU A 51 37.17 20.33 -10.67
CA LEU A 51 37.67 19.92 -9.36
C LEU A 51 36.54 19.41 -8.47
N TYR A 52 36.81 18.32 -7.77
CA TYR A 52 35.85 17.74 -6.85
C TYR A 52 35.56 18.65 -5.64
N GLU A 53 36.55 19.41 -5.19
CA GLU A 53 36.45 20.21 -3.96
C GLU A 53 35.45 21.37 -4.09
N ASP A 54 35.51 22.12 -5.19
CA ASP A 54 34.81 23.41 -5.33
C ASP A 54 34.01 23.55 -6.65
N GLY A 55 34.08 22.56 -7.55
CA GLY A 55 33.41 22.65 -8.85
C GLY A 55 34.13 23.47 -9.90
N THR A 56 35.34 23.97 -9.62
CA THR A 56 36.10 24.79 -10.57
C THR A 56 36.45 24.00 -11.84
N GLU A 57 36.10 24.53 -13.01
CA GLU A 57 36.36 23.88 -14.29
C GLU A 57 37.87 23.86 -14.63
N LEU A 58 38.37 22.69 -15.02
CA LEU A 58 39.76 22.49 -15.38
C LEU A 58 40.00 22.96 -16.82
N THR A 59 40.50 24.17 -16.97
CA THR A 59 40.91 24.73 -18.27
C THR A 59 42.39 24.45 -18.57
N GLY A 60 42.81 24.67 -19.82
CA GLY A 60 44.21 24.47 -20.22
C GLY A 60 45.20 25.32 -19.42
N ASP A 61 44.81 26.55 -19.09
CA ASP A 61 45.63 27.51 -18.35
C ASP A 61 45.73 27.17 -16.86
N TYR A 62 44.67 26.57 -16.30
CA TYR A 62 44.59 26.14 -14.90
C TYR A 62 45.18 24.74 -14.66
N PHE A 63 45.40 23.95 -15.72
CA PHE A 63 45.91 22.57 -15.61
C PHE A 63 47.23 22.45 -14.84
N TRP A 64 48.17 23.38 -15.06
CA TRP A 64 49.49 23.34 -14.43
C TRP A 64 49.52 23.90 -13.01
N SER A 65 48.47 24.60 -12.55
CA SER A 65 48.36 25.07 -11.15
C SER A 65 47.74 24.02 -10.21
N VAL A 66 46.96 23.06 -10.72
CA VAL A 66 46.29 22.04 -9.88
C VAL A 66 47.28 21.01 -9.32
N PRO A 67 47.34 20.70 -8.02
CA PRO A 67 48.28 19.73 -7.45
C PRO A 67 48.21 18.32 -8.08
N ASP A 68 49.31 17.57 -7.99
CA ASP A 68 49.30 16.16 -8.41
C ASP A 68 48.38 15.34 -7.51
N ASN A 69 47.67 14.39 -8.11
CA ASN A 69 46.65 13.53 -7.52
C ASN A 69 45.37 14.22 -7.03
N SER A 70 45.13 15.47 -7.44
CA SER A 70 43.84 16.14 -7.23
C SER A 70 42.68 15.35 -7.81
N GLU A 71 41.53 15.47 -7.17
CA GLU A 71 40.31 14.76 -7.55
C GLU A 71 39.50 15.56 -8.57
N LEU A 72 39.15 14.90 -9.68
CA LEU A 72 38.40 15.49 -10.79
C LEU A 72 37.10 14.75 -11.03
N VAL A 73 36.04 15.50 -11.31
CA VAL A 73 34.75 14.98 -11.76
C VAL A 73 34.61 15.21 -13.26
N LEU A 74 34.31 14.14 -13.99
CA LEU A 74 33.96 14.23 -15.42
C LEU A 74 32.45 14.45 -15.54
N LEU A 75 32.09 15.55 -16.20
CA LEU A 75 30.71 15.97 -16.44
C LEU A 75 30.40 15.92 -17.93
N THR A 76 29.29 15.28 -18.31
CA THR A 76 28.75 15.34 -19.67
C THR A 76 27.86 16.56 -19.87
N SER A 77 27.38 16.77 -21.11
CA SER A 77 26.51 17.91 -21.45
C SER A 77 25.27 17.96 -20.52
N GLY A 78 25.04 19.13 -19.91
CA GLY A 78 23.91 19.36 -19.00
C GLY A 78 24.16 18.99 -17.53
N GLN A 79 25.29 18.35 -17.20
CA GLN A 79 25.64 18.04 -15.82
C GLN A 79 26.42 19.19 -15.17
N THR A 80 26.26 19.39 -13.85
CA THR A 80 26.98 20.40 -13.06
C THR A 80 27.48 19.81 -11.74
N TRP A 81 28.59 20.35 -11.23
CA TRP A 81 29.16 20.00 -9.92
C TRP A 81 29.52 21.28 -9.18
N GLN A 82 29.09 21.43 -7.93
CA GLN A 82 29.29 22.64 -7.12
C GLN A 82 30.32 22.46 -5.99
N GLY A 83 31.09 21.37 -6.01
CA GLY A 83 32.05 21.04 -4.96
C GLY A 83 31.50 20.08 -3.91
N SER A 84 32.39 19.54 -3.08
CA SER A 84 32.00 18.74 -1.92
C SER A 84 31.95 19.65 -0.70
N GLU A 85 30.74 19.98 -0.21
CA GLU A 85 30.63 20.75 1.03
C GLU A 85 31.33 20.02 2.20
N PRO A 86 31.95 20.75 3.14
CA PRO A 86 32.49 20.15 4.35
C PRO A 86 31.34 19.63 5.22
N TRP A 87 31.33 18.32 5.44
CA TRP A 87 30.42 17.66 6.37
C TRP A 87 30.64 18.20 7.79
N PHE A 88 29.71 19.01 8.31
CA PHE A 88 29.51 19.17 9.75
C PHE A 88 28.25 18.41 10.18
N PRO A 89 28.36 17.41 11.07
CA PRO A 89 27.21 16.66 11.55
C PRO A 89 26.52 17.40 12.70
N GLY A 90 25.31 17.91 12.42
CA GLY A 90 24.27 18.12 13.43
C GLY A 90 23.93 19.58 13.77
N MET A 91 22.77 20.07 13.32
CA MET A 91 21.63 20.38 14.21
C MET A 91 20.39 20.82 13.40
N ILE A 92 19.25 20.56 14.01
CA ILE A 92 17.89 20.85 13.58
C ILE A 92 17.51 22.31 13.91
N LEU A 93 16.65 22.92 13.06
CA LEU A 93 15.81 24.11 13.28
C LEU A 93 16.52 25.45 13.61
N CYS A 94 16.34 26.46 12.77
CA CYS A 94 15.41 27.58 13.00
C CYS A 94 15.52 28.58 11.85
N GLY A 95 14.40 29.23 11.51
CA GLY A 95 14.36 30.28 10.50
C GLY A 95 14.79 31.65 11.02
N CYS A 96 14.48 32.64 10.17
CA CYS A 96 14.63 34.09 10.32
C CYS A 96 15.94 34.66 9.76
N LEU A 97 15.79 35.22 8.54
CA LEU A 97 16.02 36.64 8.25
C LEU A 97 17.06 37.34 9.12
N GLN A 98 18.16 37.74 8.49
CA GLN A 98 18.51 39.15 8.48
C GLN A 98 19.37 39.50 7.26
N ASP A 99 18.87 40.50 6.55
CA ASP A 99 19.56 41.30 5.55
C ASP A 99 20.88 41.85 6.12
N ASP A 100 21.91 41.92 5.28
CA ASP A 100 22.62 43.18 5.03
C ASP A 100 23.40 43.11 3.70
N GLU A 101 23.22 44.19 2.94
CA GLU A 101 23.82 44.69 1.68
C GLU A 101 25.19 44.10 1.24
N LEU A 102 25.58 43.94 -0.04
CA LEU A 102 25.46 44.84 -1.19
C LEU A 102 25.98 44.14 -2.48
N HIS A 103 25.48 44.56 -3.64
CA HIS A 103 26.00 44.40 -5.03
C HIS A 103 25.45 43.33 -5.99
N THR A 104 24.41 43.77 -6.72
CA THR A 104 24.22 43.73 -8.19
C THR A 104 24.37 42.41 -8.95
N GLY A 105 23.22 41.83 -9.33
CA GLY A 105 23.14 40.85 -10.42
C GLY A 105 21.70 40.35 -10.60
N SER A 106 20.98 40.93 -11.57
CA SER A 106 19.62 40.55 -11.96
C SER A 106 19.53 39.05 -12.29
N ALA A 107 18.80 38.29 -11.46
CA ALA A 107 18.30 36.96 -11.81
C ALA A 107 16.79 36.94 -11.62
N ALA A 108 16.07 36.77 -12.73
CA ALA A 108 14.61 36.80 -12.78
C ALA A 108 13.97 35.78 -11.80
N PRO A 109 12.86 36.12 -11.12
CA PRO A 109 12.24 35.28 -10.09
C PRO A 109 11.48 34.05 -10.64
N GLY A 110 11.59 33.74 -11.93
CA GLY A 110 10.90 32.61 -12.56
C GLY A 110 11.64 31.26 -12.50
N ASN A 111 12.95 31.26 -12.18
CA ASN A 111 13.77 30.06 -12.38
C ASN A 111 13.73 29.06 -11.21
N TRP A 112 13.46 29.51 -9.98
CA TRP A 112 13.40 28.63 -8.80
C TRP A 112 12.22 27.66 -8.86
N LEU A 113 11.06 28.13 -9.32
CA LEU A 113 9.90 27.27 -9.60
C LEU A 113 10.18 26.30 -10.74
N PHE A 114 10.93 26.71 -11.78
CA PHE A 114 11.30 25.86 -12.90
C PHE A 114 12.27 24.74 -12.49
N TYR A 115 13.28 25.03 -11.67
CA TYR A 115 14.21 24.03 -11.13
C TYR A 115 13.56 23.10 -10.10
N LEU A 116 12.67 23.60 -9.24
CA LEU A 116 11.89 22.78 -8.31
C LEU A 116 10.96 21.83 -9.07
N VAL A 117 10.30 22.32 -10.12
CA VAL A 117 9.44 21.52 -11.00
C VAL A 117 10.27 20.50 -11.78
N LEU A 118 11.46 20.84 -12.30
CA LEU A 118 12.33 19.89 -12.99
C LEU A 118 12.91 18.80 -12.08
N LEU A 119 13.30 19.14 -10.85
CA LEU A 119 13.76 18.16 -9.84
C LEU A 119 12.61 17.23 -9.41
N LEU A 120 11.42 17.78 -9.15
CA LEU A 120 10.23 16.97 -8.84
C LEU A 120 9.80 16.11 -10.04
N LEU A 121 9.92 16.61 -11.28
CA LEU A 121 9.59 15.86 -12.49
C LEU A 121 10.59 14.72 -12.76
N ALA A 122 11.88 14.90 -12.46
CA ALA A 122 12.89 13.85 -12.57
C ALA A 122 12.63 12.72 -11.54
N ASP A 123 12.41 13.07 -10.27
CA ASP A 123 12.12 12.10 -9.21
C ASP A 123 10.81 11.32 -9.45
N VAL A 124 9.76 11.99 -9.95
CA VAL A 124 8.48 11.33 -10.29
C VAL A 124 8.62 10.41 -11.51
N SER A 125 9.49 10.76 -12.46
CA SER A 125 9.78 9.93 -13.64
C SER A 125 10.55 8.66 -13.26
N ASP A 126 11.49 8.76 -12.34
CA ASP A 126 12.28 7.62 -11.84
C ASP A 126 11.43 6.66 -11.02
N ILE A 127 10.50 7.15 -10.18
CA ILE A 127 9.53 6.31 -9.48
C ILE A 127 8.60 5.60 -10.47
N SER A 128 8.15 6.29 -11.51
CA SER A 128 7.30 5.68 -12.54
C SER A 128 8.04 4.56 -13.29
N GLY A 129 9.31 4.80 -13.64
CA GLY A 129 10.20 3.78 -14.21
C GLY A 129 10.38 2.58 -13.27
N PHE A 130 10.65 2.84 -11.99
CA PHE A 130 10.73 1.81 -10.94
C PHE A 130 9.44 0.99 -10.87
N LEU A 131 8.29 1.62 -10.68
CA LEU A 131 6.99 0.93 -10.58
C LEU A 131 6.68 0.11 -11.84
N SER A 132 7.03 0.60 -13.03
CA SER A 132 6.83 -0.12 -14.28
C SER A 132 7.63 -1.43 -14.34
N ALA A 133 8.85 -1.44 -13.81
CA ALA A 133 9.71 -2.62 -13.78
C ALA A 133 9.16 -3.73 -12.87
N PHE A 134 8.41 -3.37 -11.82
CA PHE A 134 7.83 -4.32 -10.86
C PHE A 134 6.39 -4.72 -11.14
N HIS A 135 5.67 -4.02 -12.02
CA HIS A 135 4.33 -4.42 -12.44
C HIS A 135 4.33 -5.73 -13.27
N ARG A 136 5.45 -6.03 -13.96
CA ARG A 136 5.69 -7.31 -14.65
C ARG A 136 7.14 -7.76 -14.40
N PRO A 137 7.42 -8.30 -13.21
CA PRO A 137 8.79 -8.62 -12.83
C PRO A 137 9.35 -9.72 -13.73
N SER A 138 10.51 -9.47 -14.34
CA SER A 138 11.23 -10.51 -15.06
C SER A 138 11.84 -11.50 -14.05
N ALA A 139 12.01 -12.77 -14.46
CA ALA A 139 12.68 -13.76 -13.61
C ALA A 139 14.08 -13.29 -13.17
N GLY A 140 14.79 -12.54 -14.04
CA GLY A 140 16.08 -11.94 -13.72
C GLY A 140 16.02 -10.89 -12.61
N LEU A 141 14.96 -10.08 -12.55
CA LEU A 141 14.77 -9.09 -11.49
C LEU A 141 14.55 -9.75 -10.12
N ILE A 142 13.73 -10.81 -10.08
CA ILE A 142 13.50 -11.59 -8.85
C ILE A 142 14.81 -12.22 -8.37
N GLN A 143 15.58 -12.80 -9.28
CA GLN A 143 16.88 -13.41 -8.94
C GLN A 143 17.88 -12.36 -8.44
N ALA A 144 17.98 -11.21 -9.09
CA ALA A 144 18.85 -10.13 -8.66
C ALA A 144 18.45 -9.60 -7.27
N ALA A 145 17.15 -9.40 -7.02
CA ALA A 145 16.66 -8.97 -5.71
C ALA A 145 16.95 -10.00 -4.60
N ARG A 146 16.87 -11.32 -4.89
CA ARG A 146 17.26 -12.38 -3.94
C ARG A 146 18.75 -12.37 -3.62
N GLN A 147 19.61 -12.17 -4.62
CA GLN A 147 21.06 -12.07 -4.44
C GLN A 147 21.43 -10.81 -3.63
N LEU A 148 20.80 -9.68 -3.93
CA LEU A 148 20.99 -8.46 -3.14
C LEU A 148 20.57 -8.66 -1.69
N LEU A 149 19.45 -9.34 -1.44
CA LEU A 149 18.98 -9.61 -0.08
C LEU A 149 19.92 -10.53 0.70
N SER A 150 20.54 -11.53 0.06
CA SER A 150 21.46 -12.44 0.75
C SER A 150 22.73 -11.77 1.26
N ASP A 151 23.22 -10.75 0.55
CA ASP A 151 24.46 -10.06 0.87
C ASP A 151 24.25 -8.79 1.71
N GLU A 152 23.03 -8.26 1.73
CA GLU A 152 22.67 -7.02 2.43
C GLU A 152 22.68 -7.19 3.95
N ARG A 153 23.24 -6.21 4.67
CA ARG A 153 23.35 -6.23 6.15
C ARG A 153 22.59 -5.10 6.83
N ALA A 154 22.28 -4.02 6.10
CA ALA A 154 21.54 -2.91 6.68
C ALA A 154 20.05 -3.30 6.88
N PRO A 155 19.51 -3.22 8.12
CA PRO A 155 18.16 -3.72 8.41
C PRO A 155 17.05 -3.08 7.55
N LEU A 156 17.12 -1.77 7.31
CA LEU A 156 16.16 -1.07 6.47
C LEU A 156 16.19 -1.56 5.02
N ARG A 157 17.38 -1.82 4.49
CA ARG A 157 17.56 -2.28 3.11
C ARG A 157 17.12 -3.74 2.95
N GLN A 158 17.41 -4.59 3.94
CA GLN A 158 16.85 -5.94 3.99
C GLN A 158 15.33 -5.92 4.00
N LYS A 159 14.71 -5.06 4.83
CA LYS A 159 13.25 -4.94 4.90
C LYS A 159 12.65 -4.51 3.56
N LEU A 160 13.19 -3.48 2.93
CA LEU A 160 12.73 -3.01 1.61
C LEU A 160 12.87 -4.10 0.53
N LEU A 161 14.00 -4.82 0.49
CA LEU A 161 14.22 -5.91 -0.46
C LEU A 161 13.28 -7.10 -0.20
N ALA A 162 13.03 -7.44 1.06
CA ALA A 162 12.11 -8.50 1.43
C ALA A 162 10.66 -8.14 1.05
N ASP A 163 10.23 -6.91 1.34
CA ASP A 163 8.88 -6.42 1.00
C ASP A 163 8.68 -6.36 -0.53
N LEU A 164 9.73 -5.94 -1.26
CA LEU A 164 9.74 -5.97 -2.71
C LEU A 164 9.61 -7.40 -3.23
N LEU A 165 10.45 -8.32 -2.75
CA LEU A 165 10.43 -9.73 -3.14
C LEU A 165 9.09 -10.40 -2.85
N HIS A 166 8.48 -10.07 -1.72
CA HIS A 166 7.13 -10.51 -1.36
C HIS A 166 6.11 -10.09 -2.42
N THR A 167 6.19 -8.83 -2.88
CA THR A 167 5.28 -8.25 -3.88
C THR A 167 5.50 -8.85 -5.28
N ILE A 168 6.75 -9.12 -5.67
CA ILE A 168 7.05 -9.57 -7.04
C ILE A 168 7.09 -11.09 -7.22
N SER A 169 7.16 -11.86 -6.13
CA SER A 169 7.17 -13.33 -6.16
C SER A 169 5.76 -13.93 -6.04
N GLU A 170 4.74 -13.20 -6.49
CA GLU A 170 3.34 -13.63 -6.43
C GLU A 170 2.95 -14.54 -7.61
N ASN A 171 2.05 -15.49 -7.36
CA ASN A 171 1.43 -16.35 -8.37
C ASN A 171 -0.11 -16.21 -8.31
N ILE A 172 -0.60 -14.98 -8.49
CA ILE A 172 -2.04 -14.66 -8.40
C ILE A 172 -2.86 -15.50 -9.39
N ALA A 173 -2.36 -15.71 -10.61
CA ALA A 173 -3.12 -16.38 -11.68
C ALA A 173 -3.44 -17.85 -11.36
N ALA A 174 -2.55 -18.54 -10.65
CA ALA A 174 -2.81 -19.91 -10.19
C ALA A 174 -4.00 -19.96 -9.23
N GLU A 175 -4.85 -20.98 -9.38
CA GLU A 175 -6.06 -21.17 -8.58
C GLU A 175 -6.05 -22.50 -7.83
N THR A 176 -5.43 -23.54 -8.38
CA THR A 176 -5.48 -24.89 -7.81
C THR A 176 -4.25 -25.22 -6.96
N ARG A 177 -4.39 -26.19 -6.05
CA ARG A 177 -3.28 -26.71 -5.25
C ARG A 177 -2.17 -27.35 -6.09
N ALA A 178 -2.52 -27.88 -7.26
CA ALA A 178 -1.54 -28.45 -8.18
C ALA A 178 -0.71 -27.35 -8.87
N GLU A 179 -1.32 -26.21 -9.20
CA GLU A 179 -0.66 -25.08 -9.87
C GLU A 179 0.23 -24.26 -8.93
N ASP A 180 -0.10 -24.17 -7.64
CA ASP A 180 0.66 -23.40 -6.65
C ASP A 180 0.71 -24.07 -5.27
N PRO A 181 1.40 -25.23 -5.13
CA PRO A 181 1.49 -25.95 -3.85
C PRO A 181 1.99 -25.10 -2.67
N PRO A 182 3.02 -24.23 -2.82
CA PRO A 182 3.52 -23.39 -1.74
C PRO A 182 2.44 -22.50 -1.11
N TRP A 183 1.49 -22.00 -1.91
CA TRP A 183 0.38 -21.24 -1.37
C TRP A 183 -0.41 -22.05 -0.36
N PHE A 184 -0.62 -23.36 -0.56
CA PHE A 184 -1.46 -24.23 0.28
C PHE A 184 -0.75 -24.85 1.50
N GLU A 185 0.52 -24.52 1.73
CA GLU A 185 1.26 -25.03 2.89
C GLU A 185 0.57 -24.66 4.20
N GLY A 186 0.44 -25.64 5.11
CA GLY A 186 -0.24 -25.49 6.39
C GLY A 186 -1.77 -25.59 6.34
N LEU A 187 -2.37 -25.79 5.17
CA LEU A 187 -3.82 -26.05 5.04
C LEU A 187 -4.11 -27.55 4.95
N GLU A 188 -5.29 -27.94 5.43
CA GLU A 188 -5.81 -29.30 5.32
C GLU A 188 -5.88 -29.80 3.86
N SER A 189 -5.80 -31.11 3.67
CA SER A 189 -5.82 -31.76 2.35
C SER A 189 -7.11 -31.52 1.57
N ARG A 190 -8.23 -31.21 2.23
CA ARG A 190 -9.52 -30.92 1.57
C ARG A 190 -9.53 -29.66 0.71
N PHE A 191 -8.64 -28.69 0.97
CA PHE A 191 -8.61 -27.44 0.21
C PHE A 191 -7.83 -27.60 -1.09
N GLN A 192 -8.55 -27.66 -2.22
CA GLN A 192 -7.99 -27.89 -3.54
C GLN A 192 -7.91 -26.61 -4.41
N SER A 193 -8.59 -25.54 -4.02
CA SER A 193 -8.55 -24.25 -4.70
C SER A 193 -8.41 -23.07 -3.73
N LYS A 194 -7.77 -21.99 -4.19
CA LYS A 194 -7.56 -20.78 -3.39
C LYS A 194 -8.89 -20.12 -3.03
N SER A 195 -9.79 -20.03 -4.00
CA SER A 195 -11.14 -19.50 -3.82
C SER A 195 -11.97 -20.36 -2.88
N GLY A 196 -11.82 -21.69 -2.93
CA GLY A 196 -12.49 -22.60 -2.00
C GLY A 196 -12.08 -22.36 -0.55
N TYR A 197 -10.78 -22.18 -0.29
CA TYR A 197 -10.29 -21.83 1.05
C TYR A 197 -10.76 -20.45 1.51
N LEU A 198 -10.66 -19.42 0.66
CA LEU A 198 -11.05 -18.06 1.05
C LEU A 198 -12.55 -17.92 1.27
N ARG A 199 -13.37 -18.64 0.48
CA ARG A 199 -14.81 -18.81 0.73
C ARG A 199 -15.05 -19.39 2.11
N TYR A 200 -14.43 -20.54 2.42
CA TYR A 200 -14.51 -21.17 3.74
C TYR A 200 -14.06 -20.24 4.88
N SER A 201 -13.01 -19.44 4.67
CA SER A 201 -12.52 -18.46 5.63
C SER A 201 -13.57 -17.39 5.93
N CYS A 202 -14.22 -16.83 4.90
CA CYS A 202 -15.33 -15.89 5.08
C CYS A 202 -16.49 -16.52 5.84
N GLU A 203 -16.96 -17.69 5.38
CA GLU A 203 -18.07 -18.41 6.01
C GLU A 203 -17.79 -18.67 7.50
N SER A 204 -16.55 -18.99 7.84
CA SER A 204 -16.13 -19.25 9.23
C SER A 204 -16.26 -18.01 10.11
N ARG A 205 -15.97 -16.81 9.59
CA ARG A 205 -16.19 -15.53 10.31
C ARG A 205 -17.68 -15.29 10.55
N ILE A 206 -18.50 -15.43 9.50
CA ILE A 206 -19.96 -15.23 9.59
C ILE A 206 -20.61 -16.26 10.53
N ARG A 207 -20.19 -17.53 10.47
CA ARG A 207 -20.63 -18.57 11.42
C ARG A 207 -20.24 -18.21 12.85
N SER A 208 -19.07 -17.62 13.07
CA SER A 208 -18.68 -17.15 14.40
C SER A 208 -19.62 -16.08 14.93
N TYR A 209 -20.03 -15.13 14.09
CA TYR A 209 -21.01 -14.12 14.49
C TYR A 209 -22.34 -14.76 14.87
N LEU A 210 -22.81 -15.75 14.10
CA LEU A 210 -24.04 -16.48 14.44
C LEU A 210 -23.91 -17.24 15.77
N ARG A 211 -22.78 -17.89 16.04
CA ARG A 211 -22.51 -18.55 17.33
C ARG A 211 -22.58 -17.56 18.49
N GLU A 212 -22.02 -16.36 18.32
CA GLU A 212 -22.09 -15.31 19.34
C GLU A 212 -23.53 -14.83 19.58
N VAL A 213 -24.31 -14.62 18.52
CA VAL A 213 -25.74 -14.26 18.63
C VAL A 213 -26.52 -15.36 19.37
N ASN A 214 -26.26 -16.63 19.04
CA ASN A 214 -26.90 -17.77 19.70
C ASN A 214 -26.49 -17.88 21.17
N SER A 215 -25.23 -17.60 21.50
CA SER A 215 -24.71 -17.63 22.88
C SER A 215 -25.35 -16.58 23.80
N TYR A 216 -26.06 -15.60 23.24
CA TYR A 216 -26.79 -14.59 24.00
C TYR A 216 -28.16 -15.08 24.51
N ALA A 217 -28.73 -16.14 23.92
CA ALA A 217 -30.06 -16.65 24.27
C ALA A 217 -30.27 -16.90 25.79
N PRO A 218 -29.31 -17.44 26.56
CA PRO A 218 -29.48 -17.63 28.00
C PRO A 218 -29.60 -16.33 28.82
N THR A 219 -29.18 -15.19 28.27
CA THR A 219 -29.29 -13.88 28.93
C THR A 219 -30.64 -13.19 28.70
N VAL A 220 -31.41 -13.70 27.73
CA VAL A 220 -32.76 -13.22 27.44
C VAL A 220 -33.73 -13.74 28.50
N GLY A 221 -34.70 -12.93 28.92
CA GLY A 221 -35.71 -13.36 29.89
C GLY A 221 -36.44 -14.63 29.45
N LYS A 222 -36.78 -15.51 30.40
CA LYS A 222 -37.34 -16.85 30.14
C LYS A 222 -38.55 -16.84 29.19
N GLU A 223 -39.40 -15.82 29.32
CA GLU A 223 -40.61 -15.66 28.49
C GLU A 223 -40.30 -15.28 27.03
N ALA A 224 -39.20 -14.55 26.81
CA ALA A 224 -38.75 -14.06 25.50
C ALA A 224 -37.75 -15.01 24.80
N GLN A 225 -37.13 -15.93 25.56
CA GLN A 225 -36.09 -16.83 25.07
C GLN A 225 -36.53 -17.73 23.91
N GLY A 226 -37.78 -18.22 23.94
CA GLY A 226 -38.34 -19.05 22.87
C GLY A 226 -38.45 -18.29 21.54
N GLU A 227 -38.94 -17.05 21.59
CA GLU A 227 -39.04 -16.19 20.40
C GLU A 227 -37.66 -15.80 19.87
N TYR A 228 -36.73 -15.43 20.76
CA TYR A 228 -35.38 -15.09 20.37
C TYR A 228 -34.71 -16.25 19.62
N THR A 229 -34.81 -17.46 20.15
CA THR A 229 -34.27 -18.67 19.52
C THR A 229 -34.92 -18.91 18.16
N ARG A 230 -36.25 -18.76 18.05
CA ARG A 230 -36.98 -18.85 16.76
C ARG A 230 -36.44 -17.88 15.73
N ILE A 231 -36.18 -16.62 16.11
CA ILE A 231 -35.63 -15.60 15.22
C ILE A 231 -34.20 -15.95 14.79
N VAL A 232 -33.35 -16.40 15.73
CA VAL A 232 -31.99 -16.84 15.41
C VAL A 232 -32.00 -18.02 14.44
N ASP A 233 -32.95 -18.95 14.56
CA ASP A 233 -33.14 -20.05 13.63
C ASP A 233 -33.55 -19.58 12.23
N LEU A 234 -34.43 -18.58 12.11
CA LEU A 234 -34.76 -17.95 10.82
C LEU A 234 -33.52 -17.32 10.16
N MET A 235 -32.71 -16.59 10.93
CA MET A 235 -31.45 -16.04 10.45
C MET A 235 -30.48 -17.14 10.00
N CYS A 236 -30.40 -18.24 10.76
CA CYS A 236 -29.56 -19.40 10.46
C CYS A 236 -29.99 -20.10 9.17
N GLN A 237 -31.30 -20.29 8.96
CA GLN A 237 -31.85 -20.83 7.70
C GLN A 237 -31.50 -19.93 6.52
N LYS A 238 -31.67 -18.60 6.66
CA LYS A 238 -31.30 -17.64 5.63
C LYS A 238 -29.80 -17.67 5.34
N LEU A 239 -28.94 -17.71 6.36
CA LEU A 239 -27.49 -17.85 6.20
C LEU A 239 -27.12 -19.13 5.44
N ARG A 240 -27.75 -20.27 5.74
CA ARG A 240 -27.52 -21.51 4.99
C ARG A 240 -27.89 -21.36 3.52
N ALA A 241 -29.02 -20.72 3.23
CA ALA A 241 -29.48 -20.50 1.85
C ALA A 241 -28.50 -19.64 1.03
N VAL A 242 -27.79 -18.71 1.66
CA VAL A 242 -26.76 -17.87 1.02
C VAL A 242 -25.32 -18.33 1.31
N GLN A 243 -25.15 -19.58 1.77
CA GLN A 243 -23.84 -20.18 2.07
C GLN A 243 -22.96 -19.28 2.96
N TYR A 244 -23.54 -18.73 4.02
CA TYR A 244 -22.88 -17.87 5.02
C TYR A 244 -22.09 -16.70 4.40
N ASN A 245 -22.55 -16.18 3.26
CA ASN A 245 -21.90 -15.09 2.52
C ASN A 245 -20.42 -15.37 2.19
N GLY A 246 -20.08 -16.64 2.00
CA GLY A 246 -18.72 -17.05 1.61
C GLY A 246 -18.21 -16.36 0.35
N SER A 247 -19.14 -15.97 -0.54
CA SER A 247 -18.86 -15.25 -1.78
C SER A 247 -18.09 -13.95 -1.59
N TYR A 248 -18.19 -13.30 -0.42
CA TYR A 248 -17.48 -12.05 -0.16
C TYR A 248 -15.98 -12.16 -0.40
N PHE A 249 -15.37 -13.33 -0.12
CA PHE A 249 -13.93 -13.53 -0.31
C PHE A 249 -13.59 -14.36 -1.54
N ASP A 250 -14.55 -14.70 -2.38
CA ASP A 250 -14.36 -15.52 -3.57
C ASP A 250 -14.25 -14.66 -4.83
N ARG A 251 -13.04 -14.55 -5.41
CA ARG A 251 -12.79 -13.81 -6.64
C ARG A 251 -13.57 -14.34 -7.85
N GLY A 252 -13.94 -15.63 -7.85
CA GLY A 252 -14.76 -16.24 -8.90
C GLY A 252 -16.26 -15.95 -8.77
N ALA A 253 -16.72 -15.38 -7.65
CA ALA A 253 -18.12 -15.04 -7.47
C ALA A 253 -18.56 -13.85 -8.34
N ARG A 254 -19.88 -13.77 -8.58
CA ARG A 254 -20.48 -12.70 -9.40
C ARG A 254 -20.14 -11.32 -8.83
N ALA A 255 -19.90 -10.34 -9.72
CA ALA A 255 -19.76 -8.94 -9.35
C ALA A 255 -20.96 -8.47 -8.49
N GLY A 256 -20.68 -7.80 -7.38
CA GLY A 256 -21.66 -7.41 -6.36
C GLY A 256 -21.82 -8.41 -5.20
N LEU A 257 -21.39 -9.67 -5.37
CA LEU A 257 -21.37 -10.67 -4.28
C LEU A 257 -19.98 -10.88 -3.66
N ARG A 258 -18.92 -10.44 -4.34
CA ARG A 258 -17.54 -10.46 -3.85
C ARG A 258 -17.08 -9.07 -3.42
N LEU A 259 -16.18 -9.01 -2.45
CA LEU A 259 -15.54 -7.77 -1.96
C LEU A 259 -14.20 -7.47 -2.65
N CYS A 260 -13.76 -8.34 -3.55
CA CYS A 260 -12.53 -8.17 -4.31
C CYS A 260 -12.78 -7.98 -5.82
N THR A 261 -11.73 -7.59 -6.53
CA THR A 261 -11.67 -7.63 -8.00
C THR A 261 -11.67 -9.08 -8.51
N PRO A 262 -11.90 -9.34 -9.82
CA PRO A 262 -11.78 -10.70 -10.37
C PRO A 262 -10.42 -11.38 -10.14
N GLU A 263 -9.37 -10.58 -9.98
CA GLU A 263 -8.00 -11.06 -9.74
C GLU A 263 -7.76 -11.36 -8.25
N GLY A 264 -8.67 -10.92 -7.36
CA GLY A 264 -8.59 -11.16 -5.93
C GLY A 264 -8.03 -10.00 -5.10
N TRP A 265 -7.97 -8.78 -5.65
CA TRP A 265 -7.54 -7.60 -4.88
C TRP A 265 -8.67 -7.10 -3.97
N PHE A 266 -8.39 -7.04 -2.67
CA PHE A 266 -9.25 -6.43 -1.66
C PHE A 266 -8.72 -5.05 -1.30
N CYS A 267 -9.63 -4.09 -1.17
CA CYS A 267 -9.31 -2.73 -0.73
C CYS A 267 -9.96 -2.48 0.64
N CYS A 268 -9.21 -1.87 1.55
CA CYS A 268 -9.73 -1.47 2.85
C CYS A 268 -10.84 -0.41 2.67
N GLN A 269 -11.98 -0.65 3.30
CA GLN A 269 -13.15 0.24 3.26
C GLN A 269 -13.06 1.42 4.24
N GLY A 270 -11.92 1.58 4.92
CA GLY A 270 -11.71 2.59 5.96
C GLY A 270 -12.34 2.23 7.31
N PRO A 271 -12.01 2.96 8.38
CA PRO A 271 -12.63 2.75 9.69
C PRO A 271 -14.15 2.96 9.62
N PHE A 272 -14.87 2.51 10.66
CA PHE A 272 -16.33 2.59 10.70
C PHE A 272 -16.86 4.02 10.48
N ASP A 273 -16.13 5.03 10.97
CA ASP A 273 -16.45 6.47 10.95
C ASP A 273 -15.87 7.25 9.75
N ALA A 274 -15.38 6.57 8.71
CA ALA A 274 -14.91 7.23 7.50
C ALA A 274 -15.37 6.48 6.24
N ASP A 275 -15.58 7.20 5.14
CA ASP A 275 -16.07 6.62 3.89
C ASP A 275 -15.00 5.85 3.11
N SER A 276 -13.71 6.07 3.41
CA SER A 276 -12.62 5.44 2.71
C SER A 276 -11.37 5.26 3.57
N CYS A 277 -10.45 4.39 3.13
CA CYS A 277 -9.17 4.19 3.76
C CYS A 277 -8.16 5.26 3.31
N ALA A 278 -7.78 6.17 4.20
CA ALA A 278 -6.78 7.21 3.92
C ALA A 278 -5.42 6.63 3.46
N SER A 279 -5.01 5.51 4.05
CA SER A 279 -3.75 4.83 3.72
C SER A 279 -3.84 3.94 2.47
N LYS A 280 -5.01 3.82 1.83
CA LYS A 280 -5.24 2.99 0.64
C LYS A 280 -4.75 1.55 0.79
N HIS A 281 -4.91 0.96 1.98
CA HIS A 281 -4.49 -0.42 2.22
C HIS A 281 -5.19 -1.37 1.24
N SER A 282 -4.40 -2.23 0.61
CA SER A 282 -4.88 -3.28 -0.29
C SER A 282 -4.12 -4.58 -0.05
N ILE A 283 -4.71 -5.71 -0.43
CA ILE A 283 -4.08 -7.02 -0.34
C ILE A 283 -4.65 -7.97 -1.39
N ASN A 284 -3.81 -8.86 -1.92
CA ASN A 284 -4.25 -9.99 -2.70
C ASN A 284 -3.89 -11.32 -1.99
N PRO A 285 -4.81 -11.91 -1.20
CA PRO A 285 -4.54 -13.16 -0.49
C PRO A 285 -4.38 -14.37 -1.42
N TYR A 286 -4.64 -14.22 -2.72
CA TYR A 286 -4.40 -15.26 -3.72
C TYR A 286 -2.97 -15.28 -4.23
N GLY A 287 -2.18 -14.22 -4.00
CA GLY A 287 -0.85 -14.07 -4.59
C GLY A 287 0.20 -15.00 -4.00
N ASN A 288 0.26 -15.14 -2.68
CA ASN A 288 1.23 -16.00 -2.01
C ASN A 288 0.76 -16.42 -0.60
N ARG A 289 1.50 -17.34 0.03
CA ARG A 289 1.21 -17.89 1.36
C ARG A 289 1.15 -16.82 2.45
N GLU A 290 2.09 -15.88 2.44
CA GLU A 290 2.18 -14.84 3.47
C GLU A 290 1.05 -13.82 3.34
N SER A 291 0.67 -13.39 2.13
CA SER A 291 -0.51 -12.54 1.92
C SER A 291 -1.80 -13.22 2.38
N ARG A 292 -1.94 -14.53 2.14
CA ARG A 292 -3.05 -15.33 2.68
C ARG A 292 -3.08 -15.30 4.21
N VAL A 293 -1.93 -15.46 4.86
CA VAL A 293 -1.82 -15.41 6.33
C VAL A 293 -2.11 -14.00 6.85
N LEU A 294 -1.55 -12.96 6.24
CA LEU A 294 -1.80 -11.56 6.60
C LEU A 294 -3.27 -11.20 6.49
N PHE A 295 -4.01 -11.75 5.52
CA PHE A 295 -5.45 -11.53 5.38
C PHE A 295 -6.28 -12.05 6.57
N SER A 296 -5.73 -12.95 7.40
CA SER A 296 -6.37 -13.32 8.67
C SER A 296 -6.44 -12.16 9.67
N THR A 297 -5.56 -11.15 9.55
CA THR A 297 -5.54 -9.95 10.38
C THR A 297 -6.54 -8.89 9.93
N TRP A 298 -7.02 -8.98 8.68
CA TRP A 298 -8.07 -8.11 8.16
C TRP A 298 -9.42 -8.50 8.79
N ASN A 299 -10.25 -7.52 9.11
CA ASN A 299 -11.50 -7.74 9.84
C ASN A 299 -12.71 -7.40 8.97
N LEU A 300 -13.81 -8.14 9.17
CA LEU A 300 -15.15 -7.68 8.78
C LEU A 300 -15.71 -6.97 10.03
N ASP A 301 -15.51 -5.67 10.08
CA ASP A 301 -15.87 -4.84 11.23
C ASP A 301 -17.32 -4.35 11.11
N HIS A 302 -18.05 -4.45 12.22
CA HIS A 302 -19.46 -4.04 12.28
C HIS A 302 -19.54 -2.52 12.51
N ILE A 303 -20.10 -1.76 11.57
CA ILE A 303 -20.29 -0.30 11.71
C ILE A 303 -21.13 -0.01 12.96
N ILE A 304 -22.32 -0.59 13.06
CA ILE A 304 -23.11 -0.67 14.30
C ILE A 304 -22.68 -1.95 15.03
N GLU A 305 -22.04 -1.77 16.19
CA GLU A 305 -21.37 -2.86 16.92
C GLU A 305 -22.31 -4.02 17.26
N LYS A 306 -21.97 -5.22 16.79
CA LYS A 306 -22.74 -6.45 17.05
C LYS A 306 -22.98 -6.69 18.55
N LYS A 307 -21.90 -6.80 19.33
CA LYS A 307 -21.95 -7.26 20.73
C LYS A 307 -22.43 -6.16 21.69
N ARG A 308 -22.10 -4.90 21.40
CA ARG A 308 -22.46 -3.76 22.25
C ARG A 308 -23.84 -3.19 21.95
N THR A 309 -24.33 -3.31 20.71
CA THR A 309 -25.56 -2.64 20.27
C THR A 309 -26.56 -3.61 19.66
N VAL A 310 -26.21 -4.30 18.57
CA VAL A 310 -27.19 -5.01 17.74
C VAL A 310 -27.83 -6.21 18.47
N VAL A 311 -27.01 -7.03 19.14
CA VAL A 311 -27.51 -8.21 19.86
C VAL A 311 -28.34 -7.83 21.10
N PRO A 312 -27.89 -6.90 21.97
CA PRO A 312 -28.74 -6.38 23.04
C PRO A 312 -30.06 -5.78 22.53
N ALA A 313 -30.02 -4.97 21.47
CA ALA A 313 -31.23 -4.37 20.89
C ALA A 313 -32.21 -5.41 20.34
N LEU A 314 -31.72 -6.51 19.75
CA LEU A 314 -32.58 -7.62 19.33
C LEU A 314 -33.25 -8.28 20.54
N ALA A 315 -32.50 -8.55 21.61
CA ALA A 315 -33.04 -9.17 22.82
C ALA A 315 -34.09 -8.28 23.51
N GLU A 316 -33.82 -6.98 23.61
CA GLU A 316 -34.75 -5.97 24.12
C GLU A 316 -36.00 -5.91 23.23
N ALA A 317 -35.85 -5.84 21.91
CA ALA A 317 -36.98 -5.79 20.98
C ALA A 317 -37.92 -7.01 21.09
N VAL A 318 -37.35 -8.20 21.34
CA VAL A 318 -38.13 -9.43 21.57
C VAL A 318 -38.83 -9.40 22.93
N THR A 319 -38.17 -8.86 23.95
CA THR A 319 -38.72 -8.76 25.32
C THR A 319 -39.85 -7.75 25.39
N GLU A 320 -39.68 -6.58 24.78
CA GLU A 320 -40.61 -5.44 24.84
C GLU A 320 -41.57 -5.39 23.64
N ARG A 321 -41.77 -6.52 22.96
CA ARG A 321 -42.52 -6.56 21.69
C ARG A 321 -43.95 -6.06 21.81
N ASP A 322 -44.61 -6.21 22.96
CA ASP A 322 -45.98 -5.75 23.23
C ASP A 322 -46.95 -6.06 22.07
N GLY A 323 -46.92 -7.32 21.60
CA GLY A 323 -47.72 -7.79 20.46
C GLY A 323 -47.22 -7.41 19.06
N ARG A 324 -46.19 -6.57 18.94
CA ARG A 324 -45.54 -6.23 17.65
C ARG A 324 -44.66 -7.39 17.17
N GLU A 325 -44.52 -7.50 15.84
CA GLU A 325 -43.61 -8.46 15.23
C GLU A 325 -42.25 -7.81 14.99
N VAL A 326 -41.18 -8.43 15.48
CA VAL A 326 -39.79 -7.97 15.24
C VAL A 326 -39.44 -8.16 13.77
N ALA A 327 -38.90 -7.11 13.14
CA ALA A 327 -38.38 -7.16 11.78
C ALA A 327 -36.98 -7.80 11.78
N TRP A 328 -36.92 -9.11 11.99
CA TRP A 328 -35.65 -9.84 12.12
C TRP A 328 -34.73 -9.67 10.90
N GLU A 329 -35.27 -9.41 9.70
CA GLU A 329 -34.49 -9.15 8.50
C GLU A 329 -33.61 -7.90 8.62
N TYR A 330 -34.02 -6.91 9.41
CA TYR A 330 -33.19 -5.74 9.74
C TYR A 330 -31.96 -6.13 10.56
N PHE A 331 -32.17 -6.88 11.64
CA PHE A 331 -31.06 -7.39 12.46
C PHE A 331 -30.16 -8.34 11.67
N TYR A 332 -30.73 -9.16 10.78
CA TYR A 332 -29.95 -9.98 9.86
C TYR A 332 -29.00 -9.14 9.00
N SER A 333 -29.48 -8.02 8.45
CA SER A 333 -28.63 -7.17 7.61
C SER A 333 -27.50 -6.53 8.42
N LEU A 334 -27.79 -6.07 9.64
CA LEU A 334 -26.78 -5.57 10.57
C LEU A 334 -25.75 -6.62 11.01
N LEU A 335 -26.18 -7.87 11.24
CA LEU A 335 -25.31 -8.89 11.82
C LEU A 335 -24.40 -9.57 10.80
N PHE A 336 -24.85 -9.75 9.56
CA PHE A 336 -24.22 -10.70 8.64
C PHE A 336 -23.94 -10.18 7.23
N THR A 337 -24.29 -8.94 6.91
CA THR A 337 -24.18 -8.43 5.53
C THR A 337 -23.27 -7.22 5.43
N SER A 338 -22.81 -6.94 4.21
CA SER A 338 -22.04 -5.74 3.87
C SER A 338 -22.81 -4.41 4.03
N GLU A 339 -24.10 -4.44 4.38
CA GLU A 339 -24.82 -3.23 4.82
C GLU A 339 -24.23 -2.64 6.10
N ASN A 340 -23.69 -3.49 6.97
CA ASN A 340 -23.11 -3.08 8.25
C ASN A 340 -21.70 -3.65 8.49
N LEU A 341 -21.17 -4.45 7.56
CA LEU A 341 -19.81 -4.98 7.61
C LEU A 341 -18.88 -4.21 6.67
N LYS A 342 -17.79 -3.68 7.23
CA LYS A 342 -16.66 -3.13 6.47
C LYS A 342 -15.47 -4.07 6.51
N LEU A 343 -14.91 -4.41 5.36
CA LEU A 343 -13.61 -5.07 5.28
C LEU A 343 -12.49 -4.06 5.54
N VAL A 344 -11.77 -4.24 6.65
CA VAL A 344 -10.74 -3.28 7.10
C VAL A 344 -9.41 -3.96 7.40
N HIS A 345 -8.33 -3.28 7.02
CA HIS A 345 -6.99 -3.59 7.50
C HIS A 345 -6.93 -3.41 9.02
N ILE A 346 -6.07 -4.17 9.72
CA ILE A 346 -5.98 -4.13 11.19
C ILE A 346 -5.70 -2.71 11.74
N ALA A 347 -4.93 -1.89 11.02
CA ALA A 347 -4.65 -0.51 11.40
C ALA A 347 -5.88 0.42 11.26
N CYS A 348 -6.88 0.04 10.47
CA CYS A 348 -8.14 0.78 10.30
C CYS A 348 -9.27 0.24 11.20
N HIS A 349 -9.04 -0.87 11.92
CA HIS A 349 -10.01 -1.43 12.85
C HIS A 349 -9.92 -0.71 14.20
N LYS A 350 -10.72 0.35 14.36
CA LYS A 350 -10.80 1.11 15.61
C LYS A 350 -11.51 0.28 16.66
N LYS A 351 -10.81 -0.11 17.74
CA LYS A 351 -11.40 -0.87 18.87
C LYS A 351 -12.19 -0.01 19.86
N THR A 352 -12.31 1.29 19.59
CA THR A 352 -13.13 2.23 20.36
C THR A 352 -14.61 1.94 20.15
N THR A 353 -15.48 2.37 21.07
CA THR A 353 -16.93 2.30 20.89
C THR A 353 -17.37 3.12 19.67
N HIS A 354 -18.24 2.58 18.82
CA HIS A 354 -18.67 3.24 17.58
C HIS A 354 -19.73 4.33 17.81
N LYS A 355 -20.35 4.39 19.00
CA LYS A 355 -21.40 5.37 19.36
C LYS A 355 -22.55 5.44 18.34
N LEU A 356 -22.87 4.31 17.71
CA LEU A 356 -23.99 4.16 16.78
C LEU A 356 -25.05 3.24 17.40
N SER A 357 -26.31 3.55 17.12
CA SER A 357 -27.47 2.79 17.58
C SER A 357 -28.22 2.15 16.41
N CYS A 358 -29.04 1.14 16.70
CA CYS A 358 -30.03 0.67 15.75
C CYS A 358 -31.04 1.77 15.42
N ASP A 359 -31.60 1.73 14.21
CA ASP A 359 -32.67 2.59 13.73
C ASP A 359 -34.00 2.14 14.38
N PRO A 360 -34.59 2.96 15.27
CA PRO A 360 -35.81 2.60 15.99
C PRO A 360 -36.99 2.30 15.07
N HIS A 361 -37.03 2.89 13.87
CA HIS A 361 -38.15 2.73 12.94
C HIS A 361 -38.11 1.42 12.15
N ARG A 362 -37.00 0.68 12.22
CA ARG A 362 -36.78 -0.58 11.50
C ARG A 362 -36.78 -1.81 12.40
N ILE A 363 -36.91 -1.63 13.72
CA ILE A 363 -36.89 -2.73 14.70
C ILE A 363 -38.12 -3.63 14.57
N TYR A 364 -39.29 -3.05 14.32
CA TYR A 364 -40.56 -3.77 14.22
C TYR A 364 -41.13 -3.68 12.80
N LYS A 365 -41.89 -4.70 12.40
CA LYS A 365 -42.61 -4.67 11.11
C LYS A 365 -43.71 -3.61 11.16
N LEU A 366 -43.89 -2.90 10.05
CA LEU A 366 -44.99 -1.96 9.90
C LEU A 366 -46.34 -2.71 9.97
N PRO A 367 -47.35 -2.16 10.65
CA PRO A 367 -48.70 -2.72 10.63
C PRO A 367 -49.17 -2.84 9.18
N THR A 368 -49.51 -4.05 8.75
CA THR A 368 -50.16 -4.24 7.45
C THR A 368 -51.48 -3.48 7.49
N LYS A 369 -51.61 -2.41 6.70
CA LYS A 369 -52.90 -1.73 6.53
C LYS A 369 -53.88 -2.78 6.00
N SER A 370 -54.79 -3.26 6.85
CA SER A 370 -55.89 -4.11 6.40
C SER A 370 -56.60 -3.36 5.28
N LYS A 371 -56.70 -3.99 4.10
CA LYS A 371 -57.53 -3.45 3.01
C LYS A 371 -58.94 -3.30 3.59
N ARG A 372 -59.35 -2.07 3.92
CA ARG A 372 -60.75 -1.77 4.30
C ARG A 372 -61.62 -2.35 3.18
N ARG A 373 -62.36 -3.42 3.48
CA ARG A 373 -63.42 -3.93 2.59
C ARG A 373 -64.36 -2.75 2.36
N ARG A 374 -64.36 -2.19 1.15
CA ARG A 374 -65.40 -1.24 0.73
C ARG A 374 -66.74 -1.97 0.85
N PRO A 375 -67.73 -1.45 1.57
CA PRO A 375 -69.05 -2.06 1.61
C PRO A 375 -69.61 -2.10 0.19
N ALA A 376 -70.16 -3.25 -0.20
CA ALA A 376 -70.79 -3.43 -1.49
C ALA A 376 -71.91 -2.38 -1.66
N ARG A 377 -71.83 -1.57 -2.71
CA ARG A 377 -72.94 -0.73 -3.14
C ARG A 377 -74.09 -1.66 -3.51
N LYS A 378 -75.18 -1.60 -2.74
CA LYS A 378 -76.48 -2.10 -3.21
C LYS A 378 -76.92 -1.18 -4.35
N CYS A 379 -76.97 -1.69 -5.57
CA CYS A 379 -77.79 -1.07 -6.61
C CYS A 379 -79.25 -1.30 -6.24
N GLN A 380 -80.01 -0.20 -6.17
CA GLN A 380 -81.46 -0.20 -6.34
C GLN A 380 -81.78 -0.07 -7.82
#